data_AF-A0A3D1E816-F1
#
_entry.id   AF-A0A3D1E816-F1
#
_cell.length_a   1.000
_cell.length_b   1.000
_cell.length_c   1.000
_cell.angle_alpha   90.00
_cell.angle_beta   90.00
_cell.angle_gamma   90.00
#
_symmetry.space_group_name_H-M   'P 1'
#
loop_
_entity.id
_entity.type
_entity.pdbx_description
1 polymer ?
#
loop_
_entity_poly.entity_id
_entity_poly.type
_entity_poly.pdbx_seq_one_letter_code
_entity_poly.pdbx_strand_id
1 'polypeptide(L)'
;RIIDTPGIKGFGVVDMEQDQIGDYFPEFFALKSQCKYHNCTHMDEPYCAVKAALDRDELAWSRYKSYVQLMQREDEHYRVDPKNNEE
;
A
#
# COMPACT_ATOMS: atom_id res chain seq x y z
N ARG A 1 33.67 -2.38 -7.20
CA ARG A 1 33.52 -1.43 -6.06
C ARG A 1 32.28 -1.88 -5.31
N ILE A 2 32.45 -2.56 -4.17
CA ILE A 2 31.35 -3.12 -3.38
C ILE A 2 30.76 -1.97 -2.58
N ILE A 3 29.45 -1.76 -2.71
CA ILE A 3 28.72 -0.76 -1.93
C ILE A 3 28.23 -1.50 -0.68
N ASP A 4 28.90 -1.25 0.45
CA ASP A 4 28.38 -1.59 1.77
C ASP A 4 27.31 -0.55 2.09
N THR A 5 26.03 -0.91 1.94
CA THR A 5 24.94 -0.04 2.39
C THR A 5 24.88 -0.12 3.92
N PRO A 6 25.27 0.93 4.67
CA PRO A 6 25.02 0.95 6.11
C PRO A 6 23.52 0.73 6.32
N GLY A 7 23.17 -0.22 7.18
CA GLY A 7 21.79 -0.65 7.40
C GLY A 7 20.87 0.56 7.54
N ILE A 8 19.89 0.66 6.64
CA ILE A 8 18.99 1.80 6.53
C ILE A 8 18.19 1.88 7.84
N LYS A 9 18.46 2.90 8.66
CA LYS A 9 17.92 3.04 10.05
C LYS A 9 16.54 3.69 10.14
N GLY A 10 15.79 3.70 9.05
CA GLY A 10 14.45 4.28 9.04
C GLY A 10 14.16 4.85 7.67
N PHE A 11 13.20 4.23 6.98
CA PHE A 11 12.51 4.92 5.91
C PHE A 11 11.51 5.83 6.61
N GLY A 12 11.80 7.14 6.66
CA GLY A 12 10.73 8.11 6.88
C GLY A 12 9.65 7.81 5.85
N VAL A 13 8.42 7.62 6.30
CA VAL A 13 7.29 7.45 5.40
C VAL A 13 7.21 8.78 4.65
N VAL A 14 7.61 8.77 3.39
CA VAL A 14 7.39 9.91 2.49
C VAL A 14 5.88 10.14 2.51
N ASP A 15 5.43 11.38 2.67
CA ASP A 15 4.02 11.77 2.55
C ASP A 15 3.47 11.20 1.23
N MET A 16 2.84 10.03 1.33
CA MET A 16 2.28 9.32 0.19
C MET A 16 0.83 9.73 0.12
N GLU A 17 0.50 10.52 -0.89
CA GLU A 17 -0.90 10.84 -1.16
C GLU A 17 -1.67 9.55 -1.44
N GLN A 18 -2.87 9.44 -0.84
CA GLN A 18 -3.73 8.26 -0.96
C GLN A 18 -3.95 7.85 -2.43
N ASP A 19 -4.07 8.83 -3.33
CA ASP A 19 -4.24 8.59 -4.77
C ASP A 19 -3.04 7.86 -5.40
N GLN A 20 -1.83 8.08 -4.87
CA GLN A 20 -0.60 7.45 -5.36
C GLN A 20 -0.35 6.06 -4.77
N ILE A 21 -0.99 5.71 -3.65
CA ILE A 21 -0.78 4.40 -3.00
C ILE A 21 -1.09 3.26 -3.97
N GLY A 22 -2.14 3.39 -4.78
CA GLY A 22 -2.50 2.38 -5.79
C GLY A 22 -1.46 2.21 -6.89
N ASP A 23 -0.74 3.27 -7.24
CA ASP A 23 0.25 3.24 -8.33
C ASP A 23 1.53 2.48 -7.93
N TYR A 24 1.81 2.31 -6.63
CA TYR A 24 2.92 1.46 -6.14
C TYR A 24 2.64 -0.04 -6.24
N PHE A 25 1.40 -0.44 -6.54
CA PHE A 25 1.01 -1.83 -6.65
C PHE A 25 0.75 -2.14 -8.13
N PRO A 26 1.64 -2.87 -8.83
CA PRO A 26 1.50 -3.12 -10.26
C PRO A 26 0.20 -3.88 -10.60
N GLU A 27 -0.28 -4.74 -9.71
CA GLU A 27 -1.57 -5.41 -9.85
C GLU A 27 -2.75 -4.44 -9.77
N PHE A 28 -2.70 -3.43 -8.90
CA PHE A 28 -3.74 -2.39 -8.82
C PHE A 28 -3.66 -1.50 -10.06
N PHE A 29 -2.47 -1.08 -10.47
CA PHE A 29 -2.27 -0.24 -11.65
C PHE A 29 -2.83 -0.89 -12.93
N ALA A 30 -2.60 -2.20 -13.12
CA ALA A 30 -3.16 -2.95 -14.24
C ALA A 30 -4.70 -2.98 -14.21
N LEU A 31 -5.29 -3.15 -13.02
CA LEU A 31 -6.74 -3.25 -12.81
C LEU A 31 -7.44 -1.89 -12.74
N LYS A 32 -6.73 -0.80 -12.43
CA LYS A 32 -7.25 0.59 -12.35
C LYS A 32 -7.93 0.99 -13.66
N SER A 33 -7.36 0.57 -14.79
CA SER A 33 -7.91 0.80 -16.13
C SER A 33 -9.25 0.10 -16.39
N GLN A 34 -9.56 -0.96 -15.63
CA GLN A 34 -10.79 -1.74 -15.72
C GLN A 34 -11.85 -1.29 -14.72
N CYS A 35 -11.52 -0.35 -13.82
CA CYS A 35 -12.51 0.23 -12.92
C CYS A 35 -13.50 1.09 -13.69
N LYS A 36 -14.78 1.02 -13.28
CA LYS A 36 -15.84 1.84 -13.87
C LYS A 36 -15.63 3.34 -13.62
N TYR A 37 -14.99 3.69 -12.50
CA TYR A 37 -14.78 5.07 -12.06
C TYR A 37 -13.29 5.42 -12.16
N HIS A 38 -13.00 6.65 -12.60
CA HIS A 38 -11.63 7.14 -12.75
C HIS A 38 -10.97 7.49 -11.41
N ASN A 39 -11.76 7.91 -10.43
CA ASN A 39 -11.38 8.23 -9.06
C ASN A 39 -11.61 7.05 -8.11
N CYS A 40 -11.43 5.81 -8.61
CA CYS A 40 -11.68 4.61 -7.83
C CYS A 40 -10.66 4.48 -6.70
N THR A 41 -11.13 4.53 -5.45
CA THR A 41 -10.32 4.33 -4.23
C THR A 41 -10.11 2.85 -3.89
N HIS A 42 -10.79 1.97 -4.62
CA HIS A 42 -10.75 0.52 -4.46
C HIS A 42 -11.23 0.00 -3.08
N MET A 43 -11.84 0.84 -2.23
CA MET A 43 -12.28 0.47 -0.88
C MET A 43 -13.76 0.09 -0.78
N ASP A 44 -14.69 0.94 -1.21
CA ASP A 44 -16.15 0.72 -1.03
C ASP A 44 -16.98 0.87 -2.31
N GLU A 45 -16.33 1.07 -3.46
CA GLU A 45 -17.06 1.36 -4.68
C GLU A 45 -17.68 0.11 -5.33
N PRO A 46 -18.93 0.23 -5.84
CA PRO A 46 -19.54 -0.82 -6.64
C PRO A 46 -18.82 -0.91 -7.99
N TYR A 47 -18.58 -2.13 -8.48
CA TYR A 47 -17.87 -2.39 -9.75
C TYR A 47 -16.37 -2.01 -9.77
N CYS A 48 -15.69 -2.14 -8.64
CA CYS A 48 -14.23 -2.04 -8.57
C CYS A 48 -13.57 -3.31 -9.15
N ALA A 49 -12.70 -3.14 -10.16
CA ALA A 49 -11.99 -4.26 -10.78
C ALA A 49 -11.03 -4.96 -9.80
N VAL A 50 -10.44 -4.23 -8.85
CA VAL A 50 -9.59 -4.80 -7.79
C VAL A 50 -10.38 -5.75 -6.89
N LYS A 51 -11.60 -5.39 -6.48
CA LYS A 51 -12.46 -6.29 -5.69
C LYS A 51 -12.90 -7.50 -6.50
N ALA A 52 -13.21 -7.31 -7.79
CA ALA A 52 -13.55 -8.43 -8.66
C ALA A 52 -12.36 -9.40 -8.83
N ALA A 53 -11.14 -8.88 -8.99
CA ALA A 53 -9.92 -9.69 -9.05
C ALA A 53 -9.63 -10.39 -7.72
N LEU A 54 -9.92 -9.75 -6.58
CA LEU A 54 -9.83 -10.34 -5.26
C LEU A 54 -10.80 -11.53 -5.10
N ASP A 55 -12.03 -11.39 -5.60
CA ASP A 55 -13.05 -12.46 -5.58
C ASP A 55 -12.69 -13.64 -6.51
N ARG A 56 -12.00 -13.34 -7.63
CA ARG A 56 -11.47 -14.34 -8.57
C ARG A 56 -10.13 -14.96 -8.15
N ASP A 57 -9.60 -14.61 -6.97
CA ASP A 57 -8.27 -15.04 -6.49
C ASP A 57 -7.10 -14.64 -7.44
N GLU A 58 -7.32 -13.63 -8.29
CA GLU A 58 -6.28 -13.03 -9.16
C GLU A 58 -5.40 -12.06 -8.37
N LEU A 59 -5.88 -11.59 -7.22
CA LEU A 59 -5.19 -10.67 -6.32
C LEU A 59 -5.12 -11.27 -4.92
N ALA A 60 -3.92 -11.40 -4.37
CA ALA A 60 -3.74 -11.97 -3.05
C ALA A 60 -4.37 -11.09 -1.96
N TRP A 61 -5.15 -11.71 -1.07
CA TRP A 61 -5.82 -11.01 0.02
C TRP A 61 -4.85 -10.27 0.95
N SER A 62 -3.62 -10.80 1.12
CA SER A 62 -2.55 -10.13 1.85
C SER A 62 -2.15 -8.79 1.23
N ARG A 63 -2.12 -8.70 -0.11
CA ARG A 63 -1.78 -7.47 -0.86
C ARG A 63 -2.89 -6.43 -0.71
N TYR A 64 -4.15 -6.86 -0.88
CA TYR A 64 -5.29 -5.98 -0.64
C TYR A 64 -5.32 -5.45 0.80
N LYS A 65 -5.07 -6.32 1.78
CA LYS A 65 -4.98 -5.93 3.19
C LYS A 65 -3.88 -4.89 3.42
N SER A 66 -2.70 -5.08 2.83
CA SER A 66 -1.62 -4.08 2.92
C SER A 66 -2.00 -2.75 2.29
N TYR A 67 -2.65 -2.75 1.13
CA TYR A 67 -3.17 -1.54 0.49
C TYR A 67 -4.18 -0.81 1.39
N VAL A 68 -5.17 -1.52 1.92
CA VAL A 68 -6.17 -0.94 2.83
C VAL A 68 -5.49 -0.39 4.09
N GLN A 69 -4.50 -1.10 4.64
CA GLN A 69 -3.71 -0.60 5.77
C GLN A 69 -2.88 0.64 5.43
N LEU A 70 -2.48 0.86 4.18
CA LEU A 70 -1.78 2.08 3.77
C LEU A 70 -2.78 3.23 3.54
N MET A 71 -3.94 2.93 2.97
CA MET A 71 -5.03 3.89 2.76
C MET A 71 -5.69 4.37 4.06
N GLN A 72 -5.83 3.49 5.05
CA GLN A 72 -6.45 3.80 6.34
C GLN A 72 -5.47 4.36 7.38
N ARG A 73 -4.18 4.46 7.05
CA ARG A 73 -3.18 4.96 8.00
C ARG A 73 -3.34 6.47 8.20
N GLU A 74 -3.72 6.86 9.42
CA GLU A 74 -3.29 8.11 10.03
C GLU A 74 -1.87 7.87 10.56
N ASP A 75 -0.85 8.51 9.97
CA ASP A 75 0.51 8.84 10.46
C ASP A 75 1.28 7.99 11.51
N GLU A 76 0.91 6.76 11.83
CA GLU A 76 1.62 5.98 12.85
C GLU A 76 2.74 5.12 12.23
N HIS A 77 3.91 5.76 12.14
CA HIS A 77 5.25 5.22 12.25
C HIS A 77 5.40 3.70 12.00
N TYR A 78 5.76 3.34 10.77
CA TYR A 78 6.27 1.99 10.51
C TYR A 78 7.64 1.82 11.19
N ARG A 79 7.65 0.97 12.23
CA ARG A 79 8.67 0.72 13.25
C ARG A 79 8.62 1.71 14.42
N VAL A 80 7.84 1.37 15.45
CA VAL A 80 8.24 1.67 16.82
C VAL A 80 9.37 0.69 17.13
N ASP A 81 10.62 1.13 17.05
CA ASP A 81 11.73 0.35 17.59
C ASP A 81 11.45 0.15 19.10
N PRO A 82 11.33 -1.09 19.62
CA PRO A 82 11.06 -1.33 21.03
C PRO A 82 12.27 -1.01 21.94
N LYS A 83 13.26 -0.24 21.47
CA LYS A 83 14.51 0.07 22.17
C LYS A 83 14.63 1.51 22.67
N ASN A 84 13.52 2.16 23.01
CA ASN A 84 13.52 3.47 23.68
C ASN A 84 12.82 3.43 25.05
N ASN A 85 13.07 2.39 25.86
CA ASN A 85 12.65 2.39 27.26
C ASN A 85 13.65 1.67 28.19
N GLU A 86 14.93 1.94 27.99
CA GLU A 86 15.99 1.64 28.96
C GLU A 86 16.92 2.84 29.03
N GLU A 87 16.47 3.91 29.70
CA GLU A 87 17.31 4.85 30.46
C GLU A 87 16.49 5.46 31.61
#